data_AF-A0A3C0XHV8-F1
#
_entry.id   AF-A0A3C0XHV8-F1
#
_cell.length_a   1.000
_cell.length_b   1.000
_cell.length_c   1.000
_cell.angle_alpha   90.00
_cell.angle_beta   90.00
_cell.angle_gamma   90.00
#
_symmetry.space_group_name_H-M   'P 1'
#
loop_
_entity.id
_entity.type
_entity.pdbx_description
1 polymer ?
#
loop_
_entity_poly.entity_id
_entity_poly.type
_entity_poly.pdbx_seq_one_letter_code
_entity_poly.pdbx_strand_id
1 'polypeptide(L)'
;KDIRFYQASSSEIFGEPVETPQTEDTPLSPLTPYGAAKAYAHFITGSYRRRYGLHASAGILYNHESPRRPSDFLPMKVAHAAAAISLGLQEEVWLG
;
A
#
# COMPACT_ATOMS: atom_id res chain seq x y z
N LYS A 1 -19.32 -15.83 18.91
CA LYS A 1 -19.21 -14.60 18.08
C LYS A 1 -18.55 -15.02 16.77
N ASP A 2 -19.14 -14.66 15.64
CA ASP A 2 -18.51 -14.83 14.33
C ASP A 2 -17.44 -13.74 14.15
N ILE A 3 -16.20 -14.12 13.86
CA ILE A 3 -15.07 -13.18 13.72
C ILE A 3 -14.80 -13.02 12.22
N ARG A 4 -14.82 -11.77 11.77
CA ARG A 4 -14.45 -11.41 10.39
C ARG A 4 -13.07 -10.79 10.39
N PHE A 5 -12.21 -11.28 9.50
CA PHE A 5 -10.83 -10.84 9.38
C PHE A 5 -10.63 -10.05 8.07
N TYR A 6 -9.87 -8.96 8.16
CA TYR A 6 -9.48 -8.15 7.01
C TYR A 6 -7.97 -7.93 7.01
N GLN A 7 -7.33 -8.39 5.95
CA GLN A 7 -5.93 -8.12 5.66
C GLN A 7 -5.80 -6.89 4.78
N ALA A 8 -5.11 -5.87 5.28
CA ALA A 8 -4.63 -4.77 4.45
C ALA A 8 -3.38 -5.24 3.67
N SER A 9 -3.59 -5.76 2.45
CA SER A 9 -2.52 -5.93 1.47
C SER A 9 -2.17 -4.56 0.86
N SER A 10 -1.38 -4.55 -0.22
CA SER A 10 -0.83 -3.31 -0.80
C SER A 10 -0.60 -3.54 -2.29
N SER A 11 -0.68 -2.51 -3.13
CA SER A 11 -0.25 -2.60 -4.55
C SER A 11 1.23 -2.97 -4.70
N GLU A 12 2.06 -2.72 -3.69
CA GLU A 12 3.48 -3.12 -3.61
C GLU A 12 3.72 -4.63 -3.77
N ILE A 13 2.67 -5.46 -3.62
CA ILE A 13 2.75 -6.91 -3.92
C ILE A 13 2.97 -7.19 -5.41
N PHE A 14 2.64 -6.23 -6.28
CA PHE A 14 2.82 -6.36 -7.73
C PHE A 14 4.21 -5.93 -8.20
N GLY A 15 4.91 -5.06 -7.47
CA GLY A 15 6.27 -4.59 -7.79
C GLY A 15 6.46 -4.19 -9.25
N GLU A 16 7.02 -5.09 -10.07
CA GLU A 16 7.11 -4.96 -11.54
C GLU A 16 6.03 -5.82 -12.22
N PRO A 17 4.80 -5.28 -12.40
CA PRO A 17 3.69 -6.02 -12.98
C PRO A 17 3.86 -6.23 -14.48
N VAL A 18 3.41 -7.40 -14.95
CA VAL A 18 3.42 -7.76 -16.39
C VAL A 18 2.26 -7.14 -17.17
N GLU A 19 1.27 -6.56 -16.49
CA GLU A 19 0.09 -5.95 -17.08
C GLU A 19 -0.31 -4.63 -16.41
N THR A 20 -1.03 -3.79 -17.15
CA THR A 20 -1.59 -2.52 -16.68
C THR A 20 -2.92 -2.26 -17.37
N PRO A 21 -4.00 -1.93 -16.64
CA PRO A 21 -4.08 -1.85 -15.18
C PRO A 21 -3.96 -3.23 -14.52
N GLN A 22 -3.51 -3.28 -13.26
CA GLN A 22 -3.49 -4.53 -12.51
C GLN A 22 -4.87 -4.83 -11.93
N THR A 23 -5.14 -6.11 -11.73
CA THR A 23 -6.37 -6.68 -11.17
C THR A 23 -6.02 -7.74 -10.12
N GLU A 24 -7.02 -8.37 -9.52
CA GLU A 24 -6.83 -9.50 -8.60
C GLU A 24 -6.18 -10.72 -9.27
N ASP A 25 -6.23 -10.80 -10.60
CA ASP A 25 -5.62 -11.88 -11.38
C ASP A 25 -4.17 -11.58 -11.79
N THR A 26 -3.69 -10.35 -11.57
CA THR A 26 -2.31 -9.97 -11.89
C THR A 26 -1.31 -10.77 -11.03
N PRO A 27 -0.28 -11.39 -11.64
CA PRO A 27 0.75 -12.08 -10.88
C PRO A 27 1.48 -11.17 -9.89
N LEU A 28 1.72 -11.68 -8.67
CA LEU A 28 2.51 -10.99 -7.66
C LEU A 28 4.00 -11.03 -8.03
N SER A 29 4.66 -9.87 -8.07
CA SER A 29 6.09 -9.72 -8.38
C SER A 29 6.75 -8.70 -7.45
N PRO A 30 6.79 -8.93 -6.12
CA PRO A 30 7.28 -7.95 -5.17
C PRO A 30 8.80 -7.72 -5.30
N LEU A 31 9.21 -6.45 -5.29
CA LEU A 31 10.63 -6.05 -5.42
C LEU A 31 11.26 -5.53 -4.13
N THR A 32 10.50 -5.40 -3.05
CA THR A 32 10.96 -4.86 -1.77
C THR A 32 10.70 -5.85 -0.63
N PRO A 33 11.47 -5.80 0.48
CA PRO A 33 11.18 -6.61 1.67
C PRO A 33 9.75 -6.39 2.19
N TYR A 34 9.25 -5.15 2.13
CA TYR A 34 7.87 -4.81 2.47
C TYR A 34 6.86 -5.48 1.54
N GLY A 35 7.06 -5.38 0.21
CA GLY A 35 6.21 -6.02 -0.79
C GLY A 35 6.17 -7.55 -0.62
N ALA A 36 7.31 -8.18 -0.39
CA ALA A 36 7.41 -9.63 -0.19
C ALA A 36 6.67 -10.09 1.08
N ALA A 37 6.84 -9.36 2.19
CA ALA A 37 6.10 -9.63 3.43
C ALA A 37 4.58 -9.45 3.25
N LYS A 38 4.15 -8.43 2.50
CA LYS A 38 2.74 -8.22 2.17
C LYS A 38 2.17 -9.29 1.24
N ALA A 39 2.97 -9.81 0.30
CA ALA A 39 2.57 -10.92 -0.56
C ALA A 39 2.34 -12.20 0.25
N TYR A 40 3.21 -12.51 1.21
CA TYR A 40 2.98 -13.61 2.16
C TYR A 40 1.68 -13.42 2.93
N ALA A 41 1.46 -12.23 3.52
CA ALA A 41 0.24 -11.93 4.27
C ALA A 41 -1.04 -12.05 3.41
N HIS A 42 -0.96 -11.66 2.13
CA HIS A 42 -2.05 -11.82 1.18
C HIS A 42 -2.37 -13.30 0.93
N PHE A 43 -1.34 -14.11 0.64
CA PHE A 43 -1.52 -15.54 0.37
C PHE A 43 -2.00 -16.32 1.59
N ILE A 44 -1.44 -16.08 2.77
CA ILE A 44 -1.83 -16.81 3.98
C ILE A 44 -3.30 -16.51 4.34
N THR A 45 -3.76 -15.27 4.16
CA THR A 45 -5.17 -14.90 4.34
C THR A 45 -6.09 -15.70 3.41
N GLY A 46 -5.74 -15.80 2.12
CA GLY A 46 -6.48 -16.61 1.15
C GLY A 46 -6.44 -18.10 1.46
N SER A 47 -5.31 -18.62 1.95
CA SER A 47 -5.16 -20.00 2.38
C SER A 47 -6.10 -20.34 3.53
N TYR A 48 -6.15 -19.51 4.58
CA TYR A 48 -7.04 -19.72 5.72
C TYR A 48 -8.52 -19.62 5.34
N ARG A 49 -8.88 -18.69 4.46
CA ARG A 49 -10.23 -18.60 3.88
C ARG A 49 -10.60 -19.91 3.17
N ARG A 50 -9.74 -20.42 2.28
CA ARG A 50 -10.03 -21.62 1.46
C ARG A 50 -10.00 -22.92 2.26
N ARG A 51 -9.05 -23.08 3.18
CA ARG A 51 -8.83 -24.34 3.90
C ARG A 51 -9.72 -24.51 5.11
N TYR A 52 -10.00 -23.43 5.83
CA TYR A 52 -10.71 -23.47 7.11
C TYR A 52 -12.07 -22.77 7.06
N GLY A 53 -12.49 -22.25 5.89
CA GLY A 53 -13.78 -21.57 5.74
C GLY A 53 -13.88 -20.28 6.55
N LEU A 54 -12.76 -19.67 6.94
CA LEU A 54 -12.79 -18.42 7.70
C LEU A 54 -13.35 -17.28 6.85
N HIS A 55 -14.16 -16.43 7.48
CA HIS A 55 -14.61 -15.17 6.90
C HIS A 55 -13.46 -14.14 6.89
N ALA A 56 -12.49 -14.35 6.00
CA ALA A 56 -11.28 -13.56 5.87
C ALA A 56 -11.18 -12.93 4.48
N SER A 57 -10.98 -11.62 4.39
CA SER A 57 -10.80 -10.89 3.13
C SER A 57 -9.43 -10.23 3.07
N ALA A 58 -8.88 -10.06 1.87
CA ALA A 58 -7.64 -9.30 1.66
C ALA A 58 -7.92 -8.19 0.65
N GLY A 59 -7.77 -6.93 1.07
CA GLY A 59 -7.91 -5.78 0.19
C GLY A 59 -6.56 -5.42 -0.41
N ILE A 60 -6.49 -5.32 -1.74
CA ILE A 60 -5.30 -4.83 -2.45
C ILE A 60 -5.43 -3.32 -2.59
N LEU A 61 -4.88 -2.57 -1.64
CA LEU A 61 -4.97 -1.11 -1.63
C LEU A 61 -3.82 -0.48 -2.41
N TYR A 62 -4.15 0.38 -3.36
CA TYR A 62 -3.21 1.31 -3.97
C TYR A 62 -2.91 2.48 -3.04
N ASN A 63 -1.94 3.30 -3.42
CA ASN A 63 -1.59 4.52 -2.70
C ASN A 63 -2.86 5.36 -2.48
N HIS A 64 -3.12 5.68 -1.22
CA HIS A 64 -4.22 6.51 -0.77
C HIS A 64 -3.65 7.48 0.25
N GLU A 65 -3.99 8.75 0.07
CA GLU A 65 -3.36 9.86 0.79
C GLU A 65 -4.43 10.65 1.55
N SER A 66 -4.02 11.38 2.58
CA SER A 66 -4.89 12.27 3.35
C SER A 66 -4.05 13.30 4.11
N PRO A 67 -4.65 14.37 4.65
CA PRO A 67 -3.94 15.29 5.55
C PRO A 67 -3.35 14.63 6.81
N ARG A 68 -3.75 13.39 7.13
CA ARG A 68 -3.22 12.60 8.26
C ARG A 68 -2.02 11.73 7.87
N ARG A 69 -1.64 11.69 6.60
CA ARG A 69 -0.50 10.89 6.15
C ARG A 69 0.79 11.49 6.74
N PRO A 70 1.74 10.66 7.21
CA PRO A 70 3.02 11.17 7.69
C PRO A 70 3.80 11.92 6.62
N SER A 71 4.55 12.95 7.02
CA SER A 71 5.33 13.82 6.13
C SER A 71 6.48 13.13 5.40
N ASP A 72 6.86 11.93 5.85
CA ASP A 72 7.91 11.13 5.20
C ASP A 72 7.45 10.56 3.84
N PHE A 73 6.13 10.46 3.62
CA PHE A 73 5.59 10.04 2.33
C PHE A 73 5.59 11.20 1.33
N LEU A 74 6.00 10.89 0.09
CA LEU A 74 6.21 11.88 -0.97
C LEU A 74 5.05 12.90 -1.13
N PRO A 75 3.77 12.51 -1.20
CA PRO A 75 2.68 13.48 -1.39
C PRO A 75 2.59 14.51 -0.27
N MET A 76 2.80 14.08 0.98
CA MET A 76 2.78 14.99 2.13
C MET A 76 4.03 15.83 2.25
N LYS A 77 5.19 15.26 1.90
CA LYS A 77 6.45 16.00 1.80
C LYS A 77 6.32 17.19 0.84
N VAL A 78 5.74 16.93 -0.34
CA VAL A 78 5.48 17.96 -1.36
C VAL A 78 4.43 18.96 -0.86
N ALA A 79 3.31 18.50 -0.32
CA ALA A 79 2.24 19.38 0.16
C ALA A 79 2.72 20.33 1.28
N HIS A 80 3.46 19.82 2.26
CA HIS A 80 4.02 20.63 3.34
C HIS A 80 5.05 21.63 2.84
N ALA A 81 5.95 21.20 1.94
CA ALA A 81 6.95 22.12 1.39
C ALA A 81 6.32 23.22 0.55
N ALA A 82 5.31 22.92 -0.28
CA ALA A 82 4.60 23.93 -1.06
C ALA A 82 3.97 25.00 -0.16
N ALA A 83 3.34 24.59 0.95
CA ALA A 83 2.79 25.52 1.94
C ALA A 83 3.90 26.36 2.61
N ALA A 84 5.00 25.73 3.02
CA ALA A 84 6.12 26.42 3.66
C ALA A 84 6.78 27.46 2.73
N ILE A 85 6.99 27.11 1.45
CA ILE A 85 7.54 28.01 0.43
C ILE A 85 6.62 29.21 0.20
N SER A 86 5.30 28.97 0.10
CA SER A 86 4.33 30.06 -0.05
C SER A 86 4.33 31.03 1.14
N LEU A 87 4.79 30.60 2.32
CA LEU A 87 4.90 31.42 3.53
C LEU A 87 6.32 32.00 3.73
N GLY A 88 7.26 31.74 2.81
CA GLY A 88 8.65 32.16 2.92
C GLY A 88 9.44 31.44 4.02
N LEU A 89 8.96 30.28 4.48
CA LEU A 89 9.60 29.47 5.54
C LEU A 89 10.61 28.45 4.99
N GLN A 90 10.58 28.22 3.68
CA GLN A 90 11.42 27.26 2.97
C GLN A 90 11.64 27.77 1.55
N GLU A 91 12.80 27.49 0.94
CA GLU A 91 13.09 27.92 -0.45
C GLU A 91 12.94 26.77 -1.45
N GLU A 92 13.31 25.55 -1.05
CA GLU A 92 13.35 24.38 -1.93
C GLU A 92 12.97 23.09 -1.20
N VAL A 93 12.57 22.06 -1.93
CA VAL A 93 12.27 20.72 -1.39
C VAL A 93 13.08 19.64 -2.08
N TRP A 94 13.76 18.82 -1.28
CA TRP A 94 14.50 17.66 -1.75
C TRP A 94 13.62 16.41 -1.74
N LEU A 95 13.44 15.74 -2.87
CA LEU A 95 12.55 14.56 -2.98
C LEU A 95 13.30 13.23 -2.96
N GLY A 96 14.64 13.28 -2.89
CA GLY A 96 15.52 12.13 -3.12
C GLY A 96 16.34 12.37 -4.37
#